data_AF-A0A1B8HSW0-F1
#
_entry.id   AF-A0A1B8HSW0-F1
#
_cell.length_a   1.000
_cell.length_b   1.000
_cell.length_c   1.000
_cell.angle_alpha   90.00
_cell.angle_beta   90.00
_cell.angle_gamma   90.00
#
_symmetry.space_group_name_H-M   'P 1'
#
loop_
_entity.id
_entity.type
_entity.pdbx_description
1 polymer ?
#
loop_
_entity_poly.entity_id
_entity_poly.type
_entity_poly.pdbx_seq_one_letter_code
_entity_poly.pdbx_strand_id
1 'polypeptide(L)'
;MALNNKVITIEKGRDAGKMFVVTEMPVTKADNWAMRAMFALANAGIDIGEVSPAMGMMGIGQVAIKALANIRADVGIPLLNELLDCAQIIPSGGNARQIEMDSDIQDITTLLLLRKEALVIHIGFLMQGDGSDSSN
;
A
#
# COMPACT_ATOMS: atom_id res chain seq x y z
N MET A 1 -8.45 19.48 6.88
CA MET A 1 -9.25 18.40 6.25
C MET A 1 -8.89 17.10 6.96
N ALA A 2 -9.85 16.20 7.15
CA ALA A 2 -9.58 14.89 7.75
C ALA A 2 -8.88 13.98 6.73
N LEU A 3 -7.91 13.17 7.19
CA LEU A 3 -7.23 12.18 6.36
C LEU A 3 -8.18 11.04 6.01
N ASN A 4 -8.07 10.50 4.80
CA ASN A 4 -8.87 9.33 4.42
C ASN A 4 -8.46 8.12 5.26
N ASN A 5 -9.42 7.26 5.58
CA ASN A 5 -9.14 6.00 6.25
C ASN A 5 -10.05 4.87 5.75
N LYS A 6 -9.62 3.64 6.00
CA LYS A 6 -10.36 2.41 5.67
C LYS A 6 -10.16 1.37 6.76
N VAL A 7 -11.25 0.76 7.21
CA VAL A 7 -11.21 -0.41 8.09
C VAL A 7 -11.14 -1.69 7.26
N ILE A 8 -10.27 -2.60 7.69
CA ILE A 8 -10.01 -3.90 7.05
C ILE A 8 -10.22 -4.98 8.10
N THR A 9 -10.99 -6.00 7.75
CA THR A 9 -11.13 -7.21 8.57
C THR A 9 -10.40 -8.36 7.88
N ILE A 10 -9.54 -9.06 8.61
CA ILE A 10 -8.83 -10.23 8.09
C ILE A 10 -9.80 -11.42 8.08
N GLU A 11 -10.02 -12.02 6.91
CA GLU A 11 -11.02 -13.09 6.76
C GLU A 11 -10.47 -14.49 7.02
N LYS A 12 -9.17 -14.71 6.80
CA LYS A 12 -8.54 -16.04 6.76
C LYS A 12 -7.13 -16.00 7.36
N GLY A 13 -6.59 -17.18 7.66
CA GLY A 13 -5.23 -17.30 8.21
C GLY A 13 -5.18 -17.10 9.73
N ARG A 14 -3.96 -16.96 10.28
CA ARG A 14 -3.74 -16.87 11.74
C ARG A 14 -4.28 -15.59 12.37
N ASP A 15 -4.46 -14.56 11.55
CA ASP A 15 -4.97 -13.26 11.97
C ASP A 15 -6.48 -13.09 11.71
N ALA A 16 -7.20 -14.15 11.31
CA ALA A 16 -8.63 -14.08 11.00
C ALA A 16 -9.45 -13.46 12.16
N GLY A 17 -10.35 -12.55 11.80
CA GLY A 17 -11.18 -11.78 12.73
C GLY A 17 -10.52 -10.52 13.29
N LYS A 18 -9.20 -10.33 13.12
CA LYS A 18 -8.54 -9.07 13.50
C LYS A 18 -8.99 -7.95 12.58
N MET A 19 -9.14 -6.76 13.15
CA MET A 19 -9.49 -5.55 12.43
C MET A 19 -8.34 -4.56 12.48
N PHE A 20 -8.10 -3.90 11.36
CA PHE A 20 -7.10 -2.85 11.23
C PHE A 20 -7.75 -1.63 10.59
N VAL A 21 -7.28 -0.43 10.95
CA VAL A 21 -7.58 0.80 10.22
C VAL A 21 -6.32 1.27 9.53
N VAL A 22 -6.43 1.56 8.24
CA VAL A 22 -5.38 2.17 7.44
C VAL A 22 -5.77 3.61 7.19
N THR A 23 -4.91 4.56 7.55
CA THR A 23 -5.11 5.99 7.38
C THR A 23 -4.06 6.55 6.44
N GLU A 24 -4.45 7.49 5.59
CA GLU A 24 -3.56 8.20 4.68
C GLU A 24 -2.45 8.94 5.45
N MET A 25 -1.27 9.08 4.84
CA MET A 25 -0.20 9.91 5.40
C MET A 25 -0.59 11.41 5.36
N PRO A 26 -0.12 12.23 6.31
CA PRO A 26 -0.15 13.68 6.15
C PRO A 26 0.57 14.13 4.87
N VAL A 27 0.09 15.19 4.23
CA VAL A 27 0.54 15.67 2.90
C VAL A 27 2.07 15.73 2.75
N THR A 28 2.79 16.27 3.74
CA THR A 28 4.26 16.39 3.68
C THR A 28 4.98 15.05 3.79
N LYS A 29 4.43 14.10 4.55
CA LYS A 29 4.96 12.73 4.65
C LYS A 29 4.67 11.97 3.35
N ALA A 30 3.46 12.11 2.81
CA ALA A 30 3.06 11.51 1.54
C ALA A 30 3.96 11.98 0.38
N ASP A 31 4.21 13.29 0.27
CA ASP A 31 5.10 13.87 -0.75
C ASP A 31 6.53 13.32 -0.65
N ASN A 32 7.12 13.34 0.55
CA ASN A 32 8.47 12.82 0.75
C ASN A 32 8.59 11.34 0.39
N TRP A 33 7.63 10.53 0.84
CA TRP A 33 7.57 9.11 0.53
C TRP A 33 7.43 8.88 -0.98
N ALA A 34 6.52 9.60 -1.64
CA ALA A 34 6.27 9.47 -3.07
C ALA A 34 7.49 9.84 -3.91
N MET A 35 8.19 10.93 -3.57
CA MET A 35 9.42 11.34 -4.27
C MET A 35 10.53 10.30 -4.12
N ARG A 36 10.71 9.74 -2.91
CA ARG A 36 11.69 8.66 -2.68
C ARG A 36 11.33 7.39 -3.45
N ALA A 37 10.05 7.02 -3.49
CA ALA A 37 9.58 5.88 -4.26
C ALA A 37 9.81 6.09 -5.77
N MET A 38 9.49 7.27 -6.30
CA MET A 38 9.69 7.61 -7.70
C MET A 38 11.17 7.58 -8.09
N PHE A 39 12.07 8.16 -7.28
CA PHE A 39 13.51 8.10 -7.54
C PHE A 39 14.08 6.69 -7.43
N ALA A 40 13.57 5.87 -6.50
CA ALA A 40 13.97 4.48 -6.38
C ALA A 40 13.61 3.68 -7.64
N LEU A 41 12.41 3.89 -8.17
CA LEU A 41 11.96 3.26 -9.42
C LEU A 41 12.78 3.73 -10.63
N ALA A 42 13.02 5.03 -10.76
CA ALA A 42 13.83 5.57 -11.86
C ALA A 42 15.27 5.03 -11.85
N ASN A 43 15.90 4.99 -10.67
CA ASN A 43 17.27 4.47 -10.51
C ASN A 43 17.38 2.95 -10.71
N ALA A 44 16.29 2.22 -10.54
CA ALA A 44 16.21 0.78 -10.80
C ALA A 44 16.18 0.45 -12.30
N GLY A 45 16.23 1.45 -13.19
CA GLY A 45 16.28 1.27 -14.64
C GLY A 45 15.02 0.61 -15.21
N ILE A 46 13.90 0.77 -14.52
CA ILE A 46 12.62 0.19 -14.93
C ILE A 46 12.10 1.01 -16.11
N ASP A 47 12.02 0.38 -17.27
CA ASP A 47 11.29 0.94 -18.40
C ASP A 47 9.79 0.75 -18.15
N ILE A 48 9.12 1.83 -17.72
CA ILE A 48 7.66 1.85 -17.50
C ILE A 48 6.91 1.80 -18.85
N GLY A 49 7.61 1.97 -19.99
CA GLY A 49 7.05 1.93 -21.33
C GLY A 49 6.45 0.57 -21.74
N GLU A 50 6.77 -0.53 -21.03
CA GLU A 50 6.14 -1.83 -21.27
C GLU A 50 4.72 -1.94 -20.66
N VAL A 51 4.29 -0.99 -19.81
CA VAL A 51 2.96 -1.02 -19.18
C VAL A 51 1.89 -0.55 -20.16
N SER A 52 1.24 -1.51 -20.82
CA SER A 52 0.03 -1.27 -21.63
C SER A 52 -1.24 -1.45 -20.79
N PRO A 53 -2.25 -0.56 -20.94
CA PRO A 53 -3.59 -0.75 -20.38
C PRO A 53 -4.23 -2.11 -20.75
N ALA A 54 -3.85 -2.67 -21.91
CA ALA A 54 -4.35 -3.96 -22.38
C ALA A 54 -3.84 -5.17 -21.57
N MET A 55 -2.81 -5.02 -20.74
CA MET A 55 -2.30 -6.14 -19.93
C MET A 55 -3.13 -6.42 -18.67
N GLY A 56 -4.08 -5.54 -18.33
CA GLY A 56 -4.91 -5.65 -17.13
C GLY A 56 -4.11 -5.73 -15.82
N MET A 57 -4.79 -6.10 -14.73
CA MET A 57 -4.19 -6.17 -13.39
C MET A 57 -3.03 -7.17 -13.27
N MET A 58 -3.02 -8.23 -14.10
CA MET A 58 -1.96 -9.23 -14.10
C MET A 58 -0.64 -8.67 -14.67
N GLY A 59 -0.70 -7.89 -15.75
CA GLY A 59 0.50 -7.25 -16.31
C GLY A 59 1.05 -6.12 -15.44
N ILE A 60 0.16 -5.32 -14.83
CA ILE A 60 0.57 -4.31 -13.84
C ILE A 60 1.30 -5.00 -12.67
N GLY A 61 0.79 -6.14 -12.20
CA GLY A 61 1.43 -6.94 -11.16
C GLY A 61 2.82 -7.46 -11.54
N GLN A 62 3.01 -7.95 -12.77
CA GLN A 62 4.32 -8.42 -13.25
C GLN A 62 5.36 -7.30 -13.33
N VAL A 63 4.96 -6.11 -13.80
CA VAL A 63 5.84 -4.94 -13.83
C VAL A 63 6.17 -4.46 -12.42
N ALA A 64 5.19 -4.41 -11.50
CA ALA A 64 5.44 -4.06 -10.10
C ALA A 64 6.42 -5.03 -9.41
N ILE A 65 6.34 -6.34 -9.70
CA ILE A 65 7.28 -7.34 -9.17
C ILE A 65 8.68 -7.15 -9.76
N LYS A 66 8.82 -6.97 -11.08
CA LYS A 66 10.11 -6.67 -11.72
C LYS A 66 10.72 -5.37 -11.18
N ALA A 67 9.87 -4.37 -10.98
CA ALA A 67 10.26 -3.09 -10.42
C ALA A 67 10.84 -3.23 -9.02
N LEU A 68 10.15 -3.95 -8.14
CA LEU A 68 10.63 -4.24 -6.79
C LEU A 68 11.92 -5.06 -6.79
N ALA A 69 12.10 -5.98 -7.74
CA ALA A 69 13.30 -6.81 -7.83
C ALA A 69 14.58 -6.01 -8.17
N ASN A 70 14.46 -4.88 -8.87
CA ASN A 70 15.60 -4.03 -9.25
C ASN A 70 15.88 -2.91 -8.24
N ILE A 71 14.99 -2.66 -7.28
CA ILE A 71 15.23 -1.70 -6.20
C ILE A 71 16.17 -2.34 -5.18
N ARG A 72 17.27 -1.65 -4.83
CA ARG A 72 18.18 -2.11 -3.78
C ARG A 72 17.42 -2.25 -2.44
N ALA A 73 17.66 -3.35 -1.74
CA ALA A 73 16.92 -3.68 -0.51
C ALA A 73 17.03 -2.59 0.58
N ASP A 74 18.19 -1.92 0.68
CA ASP A 74 18.45 -0.79 1.58
C ASP A 74 17.59 0.45 1.28
N VAL A 75 17.01 0.54 0.09
CA VAL A 75 16.08 1.60 -0.32
C VAL A 75 14.63 1.13 -0.25
N GLY A 76 14.34 -0.05 -0.80
CA GLY A 76 12.97 -0.55 -0.93
C GLY A 76 12.32 -0.96 0.39
N ILE A 77 13.06 -1.64 1.28
CA ILE A 77 12.52 -2.12 2.57
C ILE A 77 12.05 -0.95 3.45
N PRO A 78 12.82 0.15 3.62
CA PRO A 78 12.34 1.32 4.36
C PRO A 78 11.03 1.89 3.81
N LEU A 79 10.90 2.06 2.49
CA LEU A 79 9.66 2.56 1.87
C LEU A 79 8.45 1.68 2.17
N LEU A 80 8.64 0.36 2.10
CA LEU A 80 7.58 -0.62 2.41
C LEU A 80 7.25 -0.67 3.90
N ASN A 81 8.19 -0.36 4.79
CA ASN A 81 7.96 -0.30 6.22
C ASN A 81 7.24 1.00 6.61
N GLU A 82 7.57 2.13 5.98
CA GLU A 82 6.86 3.40 6.19
C GLU A 82 5.37 3.32 5.83
N LEU A 83 4.99 2.44 4.88
CA LEU A 83 3.58 2.15 4.59
C LEU A 83 2.86 1.46 5.76
N LEU A 84 3.57 0.69 6.60
CA LEU A 84 2.96 0.04 7.75
C LEU A 84 2.65 1.05 8.87
N ASP A 85 3.30 2.21 8.92
CA ASP A 85 2.97 3.29 9.87
C ASP A 85 1.54 3.83 9.66
N CYS A 86 0.98 3.62 8.45
CA CYS A 86 -0.40 3.99 8.13
C CYS A 86 -1.42 3.07 8.79
N ALA A 87 -1.01 1.90 9.27
CA ALA A 87 -1.88 0.87 9.80
C ALA A 87 -1.89 0.87 11.33
N GLN A 88 -3.09 0.74 11.89
CA GLN A 88 -3.34 0.58 13.33
C GLN A 88 -4.23 -0.64 13.54
N ILE A 89 -4.03 -1.37 14.63
CA ILE A 89 -4.92 -2.46 15.02
C ILE A 89 -6.10 -1.89 15.80
N ILE A 90 -7.28 -2.48 15.61
CA ILE A 90 -8.48 -2.25 16.41
C ILE A 90 -8.71 -3.51 17.26
N PRO A 91 -8.27 -3.53 18.54
CA PRO A 91 -8.55 -4.64 19.43
C PRO A 91 -10.06 -4.80 19.65
N SER A 92 -10.52 -6.02 19.95
CA SER A 92 -11.93 -6.28 20.22
C SER A 92 -12.46 -5.38 21.33
N GLY A 93 -13.39 -4.48 20.99
CA GLY A 93 -14.00 -3.53 21.93
C GLY A 93 -13.12 -2.34 22.35
N GLY A 94 -11.96 -2.14 21.70
CA GLY A 94 -11.01 -1.07 22.01
C GLY A 94 -10.94 0.02 20.94
N ASN A 95 -10.17 1.07 21.24
CA ASN A 95 -9.80 2.10 20.26
C ASN A 95 -8.62 1.63 19.40
N ALA A 96 -8.52 2.21 18.20
CA ALA A 96 -7.37 1.97 17.33
C ALA A 96 -6.05 2.39 18.03
N ARG A 97 -5.02 1.56 17.89
CA ARG A 97 -3.68 1.84 18.40
C ARG A 97 -2.61 1.36 17.41
N GLN A 98 -1.38 1.85 17.60
CA GLN A 98 -0.23 1.38 16.82
C GLN A 98 -0.06 -0.15 16.96
N ILE A 99 0.35 -0.77 15.85
CA ILE A 99 0.59 -2.21 15.76
C ILE A 99 1.89 -2.55 16.48
N GLU A 100 1.84 -3.55 17.35
CA GLU A 100 3.00 -4.21 17.91
C GLU A 100 3.31 -5.44 17.04
N MET A 101 4.33 -5.34 16.19
CA MET A 101 4.52 -6.24 15.05
C MET A 101 4.54 -7.74 15.43
N ASP A 102 5.27 -8.10 16.47
CA ASP A 102 5.50 -9.50 16.85
C ASP A 102 4.33 -10.12 17.64
N SER A 103 3.43 -9.30 18.21
CA SER A 103 2.29 -9.76 19.01
C SER A 103 0.96 -9.67 18.24
N ASP A 104 0.76 -8.58 17.51
CA ASP A 104 -0.49 -8.28 16.83
C ASP A 104 -0.63 -8.95 15.46
N ILE A 105 0.48 -9.28 14.80
CA ILE A 105 0.46 -9.89 13.47
C ILE A 105 1.15 -11.25 13.52
N GLN A 106 0.39 -12.29 13.17
CA GLN A 106 0.88 -13.66 13.16
C GLN A 106 0.97 -14.23 11.74
N ASP A 107 0.45 -13.53 10.72
CA ASP A 107 0.45 -13.97 9.34
C ASP A 107 1.16 -12.97 8.42
N ILE A 108 2.11 -13.44 7.61
CA ILE A 108 2.82 -12.60 6.66
C ILE A 108 1.89 -12.02 5.59
N THR A 109 0.80 -12.73 5.27
CA THR A 109 -0.20 -12.24 4.31
C THR A 109 -0.94 -11.01 4.83
N THR A 110 -1.11 -10.87 6.15
CA THR A 110 -1.61 -9.66 6.80
C THR A 110 -0.67 -8.48 6.54
N LEU A 111 0.65 -8.64 6.70
CA LEU A 111 1.62 -7.56 6.41
C LEU A 111 1.56 -7.12 4.95
N LEU A 112 1.45 -8.06 4.02
CA LEU A 112 1.36 -7.76 2.59
C LEU A 112 0.05 -7.02 2.28
N LEU A 113 -1.07 -7.44 2.88
CA LEU A 113 -2.35 -6.77 2.74
C LEU A 113 -2.31 -5.33 3.29
N LEU A 114 -1.76 -5.13 4.48
CA LEU A 114 -1.67 -3.79 5.07
C LEU A 114 -0.83 -2.84 4.22
N ARG A 115 0.33 -3.29 3.71
CA ARG A 115 1.15 -2.49 2.79
C ARG A 115 0.39 -2.17 1.50
N LYS A 116 -0.33 -3.14 0.93
CA LYS A 116 -1.14 -2.93 -0.27
C LYS A 116 -2.22 -1.88 -0.03
N GLU A 117 -3.01 -2.01 1.04
CA GLU A 117 -4.09 -1.07 1.32
C GLU A 117 -3.57 0.33 1.68
N ALA A 118 -2.43 0.41 2.38
CA ALA A 118 -1.73 1.67 2.61
C ALA A 118 -1.19 2.31 1.33
N LEU A 119 -0.74 1.52 0.34
CA LEU A 119 -0.38 2.06 -0.96
C LEU A 119 -1.62 2.54 -1.73
N VAL A 120 -2.66 1.71 -1.80
CA VAL A 120 -3.88 1.98 -2.57
C VAL A 120 -4.58 3.24 -2.08
N ILE A 121 -4.59 3.55 -0.78
CA ILE A 121 -5.21 4.79 -0.31
C ILE A 121 -4.51 6.07 -0.84
N HIS A 122 -3.22 5.97 -1.21
CA HIS A 122 -2.44 7.09 -1.75
C HIS A 122 -2.51 7.18 -3.29
N ILE A 123 -2.73 6.07 -3.99
CA ILE A 123 -2.73 6.03 -5.47
C ILE A 123 -4.10 5.70 -6.08
N GLY A 124 -5.12 5.45 -5.26
CA GLY A 124 -6.44 5.00 -5.71
C GLY A 124 -7.17 5.98 -6.62
N PHE A 125 -6.80 7.26 -6.59
CA PHE A 125 -7.31 8.28 -7.52
C PHE A 125 -6.78 8.07 -8.95
N LEU A 126 -5.53 7.61 -9.10
CA LEU A 126 -4.95 7.27 -10.41
C LEU A 126 -5.61 6.03 -11.01
N MET A 127 -6.07 5.11 -10.16
CA MET A 127 -6.76 3.89 -10.57
C MET A 127 -8.23 4.10 -10.95
N GLN A 128 -8.83 5.24 -10.58
CA GLN A 128 -10.20 5.61 -10.94
C GLN A 128 -10.30 6.31 -12.32
N GLY A 129 -9.16 6.63 -12.94
CA GLY A 129 -9.12 7.28 -14.25
C GLY A 129 -9.30 6.32 -15.43
N ASP A 130 -10.43 5.61 -15.52
CA ASP A 130 -10.91 5.01 -16.80
C ASP A 130 -12.41 4.59 -16.81
N GLY A 131 -13.32 5.33 -16.18
CA GLY A 131 -14.75 4.97 -16.35
C GLY A 131 -15.79 5.61 -15.45
N SER A 132 -15.91 6.93 -15.46
CA SER A 132 -17.21 7.60 -15.21
C SER A 132 -17.12 9.08 -15.55
N ASP A 133 -17.06 9.39 -16.84
CA ASP A 133 -17.48 10.69 -17.35
C ASP A 133 -18.20 10.49 -18.69
N SER A 134 -19.37 9.86 -18.61
CA SER A 134 -20.36 9.86 -19.69
C SER A 134 -21.74 9.62 -19.09
N SER A 135 -22.35 10.71 -18.60
CA SER A 135 -23.78 10.79 -18.30
C SER A 135 -24.21 12.24 -18.47
N ASN A 136 -24.45 12.65 -19.72
CA ASN A 136 -25.47 13.63 -20.06
C ASN A 136 -25.96 13.40 -21.49
#